data_AF-A0A549SDJ0-F1
#
_entry.id   AF-A0A549SDJ0-F1
#
_cell.length_a   1.000
_cell.length_b   1.000
_cell.length_c   1.000
_cell.angle_alpha   90.00
_cell.angle_beta   90.00
_cell.angle_gamma   90.00
#
_symmetry.space_group_name_H-M   'P 1'
#
loop_
_entity.id
_entity.type
_entity.pdbx_description
1 polymer ?
#
loop_
_entity_poly.entity_id
_entity_poly.type
_entity_poly.pdbx_seq_one_letter_code
_entity_poly.pdbx_strand_id
1 'polypeptide(L)' 'MSDSRDVIPTQSEATIASLANYIAEMAGELATMANRSELTMLAYFLNLARVEAETKSREAAAVGDGR' A
#
# COMPACT_ATOMS: atom_id res chain seq x y z
N MET A 1 33.52 -13.43 5.13
CA MET A 1 33.68 -12.33 4.16
C MET A 1 32.37 -12.20 3.43
N SER A 2 31.80 -10.99 3.53
CA SER A 2 30.46 -10.62 3.11
C SER A 2 30.25 -10.77 1.61
N ASP A 3 29.11 -11.33 1.23
CA ASP A 3 28.55 -11.17 -0.11
C ASP A 3 27.16 -10.55 0.07
N SER A 4 27.16 -9.29 0.50
CA SER A 4 26.01 -8.39 0.41
C SER A 4 25.79 -8.12 -1.08
N ARG A 5 24.99 -8.95 -1.72
CA ARG A 5 24.45 -8.65 -3.04
C ARG A 5 23.12 -7.96 -2.81
N ASP A 6 23.11 -6.66 -3.05
CA ASP A 6 21.89 -5.85 -3.09
C ASP A 6 20.94 -6.47 -4.13
N VAL A 7 19.85 -7.07 -3.65
CA VAL A 7 18.80 -7.66 -4.50
C VAL A 7 17.93 -6.52 -5.01
N ILE A 8 17.97 -6.29 -6.33
CA ILE A 8 17.17 -5.26 -6.98
C ILE A 8 15.77 -5.85 -7.21
N PRO A 9 14.70 -5.29 -6.62
CA PRO A 9 13.34 -5.79 -6.84
C PRO A 9 12.99 -5.76 -8.33
N THR A 10 12.23 -6.76 -8.79
CA THR A 10 11.80 -6.77 -10.18
C THR A 10 10.94 -5.54 -10.44
N GLN A 11 11.10 -4.91 -11.61
CA GLN A 11 10.44 -3.64 -11.94
C GLN A 11 8.91 -3.72 -11.80
N SER A 12 8.33 -4.92 -11.99
CA SER A 12 6.89 -5.17 -11.81
C SER A 12 6.45 -5.15 -10.33
N GLU A 13 7.21 -5.75 -9.42
CA GLU A 13 6.88 -5.81 -7.99
C GLU A 13 7.04 -4.45 -7.31
N ALA A 14 8.10 -3.71 -7.65
CA ALA A 14 8.27 -2.33 -7.21
C ALA A 14 7.11 -1.43 -7.69
N THR A 15 6.61 -1.68 -8.91
CA THR A 15 5.44 -0.98 -9.46
C THR A 15 4.16 -1.33 -8.69
N ILE A 16 3.96 -2.60 -8.33
CA ILE A 16 2.80 -3.05 -7.54
C ILE A 16 2.82 -2.44 -6.13
N ALA A 17 3.98 -2.48 -5.46
CA ALA A 17 4.13 -1.90 -4.11
C ALA A 17 3.87 -0.39 -4.13
N SER A 18 4.38 0.32 -5.15
CA SER A 18 4.16 1.75 -5.35
C SER A 18 2.68 2.07 -5.63
N LEU A 19 2.01 1.28 -6.47
CA LEU A 19 0.60 1.47 -6.78
C LEU A 19 -0.27 1.21 -5.54
N ALA A 20 0.02 0.17 -4.78
CA ALA A 20 -0.68 -0.14 -3.55
C ALA A 20 -0.51 0.99 -2.51
N ASN A 21 0.70 1.55 -2.38
CA ASN A 21 0.93 2.70 -1.50
C ASN A 21 0.13 3.94 -1.95
N TYR A 22 0.10 4.24 -3.25
CA TYR A 22 -0.70 5.34 -3.79
C TYR A 22 -2.20 5.17 -3.50
N ILE A 23 -2.74 3.95 -3.65
CA ILE A 23 -4.13 3.65 -3.30
C ILE A 23 -4.40 3.89 -1.81
N ALA A 24 -3.47 3.49 -0.93
CA ALA A 24 -3.60 3.70 0.51
C ALA A 24 -3.67 5.19 0.87
N GLU A 25 -2.80 6.02 0.27
CA GLU A 25 -2.79 7.47 0.47
C GLU A 25 -4.12 8.10 0.03
N MET A 26 -4.55 7.83 -1.21
CA MET A 26 -5.81 8.35 -1.76
C MET A 26 -7.03 7.91 -0.95
N ALA A 27 -7.07 6.64 -0.53
CA ALA A 27 -8.16 6.13 0.30
C ALA A 27 -8.21 6.83 1.67
N GLY A 28 -7.05 7.15 2.27
CA GLY A 28 -6.98 7.92 3.53
C GLY A 28 -7.49 9.36 3.39
N GLU A 29 -7.10 10.05 2.32
CA GLU A 29 -7.58 11.41 2.03
C GLU A 29 -9.09 11.42 1.82
N LEU A 30 -9.60 10.50 1.01
CA LEU A 30 -11.03 10.36 0.75
C LEU A 30 -11.81 9.97 2.01
N ALA A 31 -11.27 9.09 2.86
CA ALA A 31 -11.91 8.72 4.13
C ALA A 31 -12.06 9.94 5.04
N THR A 32 -11.04 10.81 5.07
CA THR A 32 -11.07 12.06 5.83
C THR A 32 -12.15 13.00 5.30
N MET A 33 -12.26 13.15 3.97
CA MET A 33 -13.31 13.95 3.34
C MET A 33 -14.71 13.38 3.63
N ALA A 34 -14.89 12.07 3.48
CA ALA A 34 -16.14 11.38 3.74
C ALA A 34 -16.58 11.54 5.21
N ASN A 35 -15.65 11.43 6.17
CA ASN A 35 -15.94 11.64 7.58
C ASN A 35 -16.39 13.07 7.88
N ARG A 36 -15.73 14.07 7.26
CA ARG A 36 -16.11 15.50 7.37
C ARG A 36 -17.48 15.81 6.75
N SER A 37 -17.91 15.00 5.79
CA SER A 37 -19.22 15.10 5.14
C SER A 37 -20.28 14.20 5.78
N GLU A 38 -20.00 13.63 6.96
CA GLU A 38 -20.90 12.72 7.70
C GLU A 38 -21.28 11.43 6.93
N LEU A 39 -20.52 11.10 5.89
CA LEU A 39 -20.68 9.87 5.10
C LEU A 39 -19.99 8.69 5.80
N THR A 40 -20.48 8.35 6.99
CA THR A 40 -19.83 7.42 7.92
C THR A 40 -19.51 6.06 7.30
N MET A 41 -20.47 5.46 6.59
CA MET A 41 -20.25 4.16 5.92
C MET A 41 -19.22 4.24 4.80
N LEU A 42 -19.18 5.34 4.06
CA LEU A 42 -18.18 5.54 3.01
C LEU A 42 -16.78 5.70 3.61
N ALA A 43 -16.66 6.50 4.67
CA ALA A 43 -15.40 6.64 5.40
C ALA A 43 -14.89 5.29 5.93
N TYR A 44 -15.80 4.44 6.43
CA TYR A 44 -15.47 3.08 6.86
C TYR A 44 -14.91 2.22 5.70
N PHE A 45 -15.58 2.18 4.54
CA PHE A 45 -15.10 1.42 3.39
C PHE A 45 -13.75 1.91 2.86
N LEU A 46 -13.53 3.23 2.87
CA LEU A 46 -12.27 3.82 2.45
C LEU A 46 -11.13 3.47 3.42
N ASN A 47 -11.41 3.44 4.72
CA ASN A 47 -10.43 2.97 5.71
C ASN A 47 -10.09 1.48 5.54
N LEU A 48 -11.08 0.63 5.23
CA LEU A 48 -10.81 -0.77 4.89
C LEU A 48 -9.93 -0.90 3.65
N ALA A 49 -10.26 -0.17 2.58
CA ALA A 49 -9.48 -0.17 1.35
C ALA A 49 -8.04 0.28 1.57
N ARG A 50 -7.84 1.30 2.43
CA ARG A 50 -6.51 1.75 2.83
C ARG A 50 -5.71 0.64 3.51
N VAL A 51 -6.28 -0.01 4.53
CA VAL A 51 -5.59 -1.08 5.29
C VAL A 51 -5.21 -2.26 4.38
N GLU A 52 -6.11 -2.63 3.47
CA GLU A 52 -5.85 -3.68 2.47
C GLU A 52 -4.70 -3.29 1.53
N ALA A 53 -4.69 -2.05 1.04
CA ALA A 53 -3.65 -1.56 0.15
C ALA A 53 -2.28 -1.46 0.84
N GLU A 54 -2.24 -0.99 2.09
CA GLU A 54 -1.02 -1.00 2.91
C GLU A 54 -0.49 -2.43 3.11
N THR A 55 -1.39 -3.39 3.32
CA THR A 55 -1.02 -4.81 3.49
C THR A 55 -0.41 -5.36 2.21
N LYS A 56 -1.04 -5.14 1.05
CA LYS A 56 -0.50 -5.53 -0.25
C LYS A 56 0.84 -4.88 -0.58
N SER A 57 1.03 -3.61 -0.20
CA SER A 57 2.31 -2.92 -0.41
C SER A 57 3.43 -3.60 0.39
N ARG A 58 3.18 -3.96 1.65
CA ARG A 58 4.13 -4.70 2.50
C ARG A 58 4.42 -6.10 1.98
N GLU A 59 3.39 -6.82 1.52
CA GLU A 59 3.54 -8.16 0.93
C GLU A 59 4.39 -8.11 -0.35
N ALA A 60 4.13 -7.15 -1.25
CA ALA A 60 4.92 -6.97 -2.46
C ALA A 60 6.38 -6.62 -2.14
N ALA A 61 6.63 -5.80 -1.12
CA ALA A 61 7.98 -5.49 -0.66
C ALA A 61 8.69 -6.72 -0.05
N ALA A 62 7.99 -7.54 0.74
CA ALA A 62 8.55 -8.73 1.36
C ALA A 62 8.86 -9.85 0.35
N VAL A 63 8.05 -9.99 -0.70
CA VAL A 63 8.28 -10.95 -1.79
C VAL A 63 9.51 -10.57 -2.63
N GLY A 64 9.74 -9.26 -2.83
CA GLY A 64 10.94 -8.76 -3.51
C GLY A 64 12.26 -8.98 -2.76
N ASP A 65 12.20 -9.19 -1.43
CA ASP A 65 13.37 -9.37 -0.54
C ASP A 65 13.70 -10.86 -0.29
N GLY A 66 12.77 -11.78 -0.57
CA GLY A 66 12.84 -13.20 -0.19
C GLY A 66 13.37 -14.19 -1.25
N ARG A 67 14.06 -13.74 -2.30
CA ARG A 67 14.56 -14.60 -3.39
C ARG A 67 16.03 -14.38 -3.72
#